data_AF-A0A7G3L4S0-F1
#
_entry.id   AF-A0A7G3L4S0-F1
#
_cell.length_a   1.000
_cell.length_b   1.000
_cell.length_c   1.000
_cell.angle_alpha   90.00
_cell.angle_beta   90.00
_cell.angle_gamma   90.00
#
_symmetry.space_group_name_H-M   'P 1'
#
loop_
_entity.id
_entity.type
_entity.pdbx_description
1 polymer ?
#
loop_
_entity_poly.entity_id
_entity_poly.type
_entity_poly.pdbx_seq_one_letter_code
_entity_poly.pdbx_strand_id
1 'polypeptide(L)'
;MTRVDVPQYTELHPQEAIEEKISLSDRFGMWLSFYPMDQNLYLTIVEHYLAKTDMPMNDEAHAEALRWCQARGQRSGRAAYQFSKHWIGSQQLKAL
;
A
#
# COMPACT_ATOMS: atom_id res chain seq x y z
N MET A 1 -49.86 42.28 14.65
CA MET A 1 -48.41 42.01 14.75
C MET A 1 -48.23 40.79 15.62
N THR A 2 -47.79 39.67 15.04
CA THR A 2 -47.18 38.61 15.84
C THR A 2 -45.92 38.22 15.07
N ARG A 3 -44.79 38.82 15.45
CA ARG A 3 -43.49 38.37 14.96
C ARG A 3 -43.32 36.96 15.49
N VAL A 4 -43.29 35.98 14.59
CA VAL A 4 -42.85 34.64 14.94
C VAL A 4 -41.33 34.72 14.95
N ASP A 5 -40.77 34.84 16.15
CA ASP A 5 -39.32 34.77 16.34
C ASP A 5 -38.90 33.32 16.07
N VAL A 6 -38.24 33.12 14.94
CA VAL A 6 -37.60 31.85 14.61
C VAL A 6 -36.46 31.66 15.63
N PRO A 7 -36.39 30.53 16.37
CA PRO A 7 -35.26 30.29 17.25
C PRO A 7 -34.01 30.23 16.37
N GLN A 8 -33.15 31.22 16.54
CA GLN A 8 -31.81 31.16 15.99
C GLN A 8 -31.06 30.09 16.79
N TYR A 9 -30.96 28.87 16.25
CA TYR A 9 -29.99 27.90 16.72
C TYR A 9 -28.60 28.36 16.26
N THR A 10 -28.16 29.46 16.88
CA THR A 10 -26.76 29.83 17.02
C THR A 10 -26.41 29.12 18.32
N GLU A 11 -25.70 28.01 18.33
CA GLU A 11 -24.40 27.80 17.72
C GLU A 11 -24.24 26.29 17.44
N LEU A 12 -23.75 25.93 16.25
CA LEU A 12 -22.90 24.74 16.17
C LEU A 12 -21.66 25.11 16.99
N HIS A 13 -21.64 24.75 18.27
CA HIS A 13 -20.42 24.87 19.06
C HIS A 13 -19.38 24.02 18.32
N PRO A 14 -18.30 24.61 17.78
CA PRO A 14 -17.38 23.89 16.89
C PRO A 14 -16.83 22.61 17.53
N GLN A 15 -16.67 22.61 18.85
CA GLN A 15 -16.32 21.47 19.67
C GLN A 15 -17.33 20.32 19.58
N GLU A 16 -18.64 20.57 19.67
CA GLU A 16 -19.68 19.53 19.59
C GLU A 16 -19.66 18.84 18.22
N ALA A 17 -19.50 19.61 17.14
CA ALA A 17 -19.41 19.07 15.79
C ALA A 17 -18.13 18.24 15.56
N ILE A 18 -17.05 18.52 16.28
CA ILE A 18 -15.81 17.73 16.25
C ILE A 18 -16.00 16.44 17.04
N GLU A 19 -16.57 16.51 18.24
CA GLU A 19 -16.84 15.36 19.10
C GLU A 19 -17.82 14.37 18.44
N GLU A 20 -18.85 14.87 17.76
CA GLU A 20 -19.79 14.03 17.03
C GLU A 20 -19.11 13.27 15.88
N LYS A 21 -18.20 13.92 15.14
CA LYS A 21 -17.41 13.27 14.08
C LYS A 21 -16.44 12.22 14.62
N ILE A 22 -15.80 12.49 15.75
CA ILE A 22 -14.92 11.52 16.42
C ILE A 22 -15.73 10.32 16.90
N SER A 23 -16.86 10.55 17.56
CA SER A 23 -17.79 9.50 18.01
C SER A 23 -18.33 8.67 16.84
N LEU A 24 -18.62 9.29 15.69
CA LEU A 24 -19.06 8.57 14.50
C LEU A 24 -17.94 7.68 13.94
N SER A 25 -16.71 8.19 13.85
CA SER A 25 -15.56 7.41 13.40
C SER A 25 -15.17 6.29 14.36
N ASP A 26 -15.39 6.46 15.66
CA ASP A 26 -15.12 5.41 16.66
C ASP A 26 -16.20 4.31 16.61
N ARG A 27 -17.47 4.69 16.41
CA ARG A 27 -18.60 3.75 16.33
C ARG A 27 -18.70 3.01 15.01
N PHE A 28 -18.34 3.67 13.89
CA PHE A 28 -18.59 3.16 12.54
C PHE A 28 -17.33 3.11 11.66
N GLY A 29 -16.18 3.59 12.15
CA GLY A 29 -14.95 3.55 11.38
C GLY A 29 -14.36 2.15 11.31
N MET A 30 -13.97 1.74 10.10
CA MET A 30 -13.14 0.55 9.91
C MET A 30 -11.66 0.95 9.94
N TRP A 31 -10.90 0.25 10.78
CA TRP A 31 -9.45 0.41 10.85
C TRP A 31 -8.78 -0.58 9.88
N LEU A 32 -8.07 -0.05 8.88
CA LEU A 32 -7.25 -0.86 7.98
C LEU A 32 -5.79 -0.79 8.42
N SER A 33 -5.27 -1.92 8.90
CA SER A 33 -3.86 -2.04 9.28
C SER A 33 -3.00 -2.43 8.08
N PHE A 34 -1.78 -1.88 8.01
CA PHE A 34 -0.77 -2.27 7.04
C PHE A 34 0.37 -3.00 7.75
N TYR A 35 0.49 -4.30 7.49
CA TYR A 35 1.56 -5.11 8.05
C TYR A 35 2.84 -4.99 7.22
N PRO A 36 4.02 -5.00 7.86
CA PRO A 36 5.27 -5.04 7.13
C PRO A 36 5.35 -6.31 6.28
N MET A 37 5.83 -6.15 5.05
CA MET A 37 6.00 -7.26 4.12
C MET A 37 7.22 -8.10 4.53
N ASP A 38 6.98 -9.39 4.77
CA ASP A 38 8.06 -10.34 5.04
C ASP A 38 8.82 -10.72 3.74
N GLN A 39 9.91 -11.47 3.92
CA GLN A 39 10.74 -11.92 2.80
C GLN A 39 10.01 -12.89 1.88
N ASN A 40 9.22 -13.81 2.44
CA ASN A 40 8.56 -14.85 1.67
C ASN A 40 7.52 -14.24 0.75
N LEU A 41 6.66 -13.35 1.27
CA LEU A 41 5.67 -12.63 0.49
C LEU A 41 6.32 -11.77 -0.60
N TYR A 42 7.45 -11.11 -0.29
CA TYR A 42 8.22 -10.38 -1.29
C TYR A 42 8.67 -11.29 -2.44
N LEU A 43 9.25 -12.46 -2.13
CA LEU A 43 9.72 -13.42 -3.12
C LEU A 43 8.58 -14.04 -3.91
N THR A 44 7.45 -14.36 -3.27
CA THR A 44 6.23 -14.84 -3.95
C THR A 44 5.71 -13.83 -4.97
N ILE A 45 5.76 -12.53 -4.66
CA ILE A 45 5.36 -11.49 -5.61
C ILE A 45 6.34 -11.42 -6.79
N VAL A 46 7.65 -11.52 -6.53
CA VAL A 46 8.66 -11.55 -7.60
C VAL A 46 8.43 -12.76 -8.50
N GLU A 47 8.30 -13.95 -7.92
CA GLU A 47 8.04 -15.21 -8.63
C GLU A 47 6.77 -15.10 -9.48
N HIS A 48 5.69 -14.55 -8.93
CA HIS A 48 4.44 -14.31 -9.67
C HIS A 48 4.64 -13.44 -10.91
N TYR A 49 5.45 -12.38 -10.84
CA TYR A 49 5.72 -11.54 -12.01
C TYR A 49 6.63 -12.24 -13.03
N LEU A 50 7.61 -13.01 -12.56
CA LEU A 50 8.52 -13.76 -13.42
C LEU A 50 7.79 -14.91 -14.15
N ALA A 51 6.91 -15.63 -13.46
CA ALA A 51 6.09 -16.71 -14.03
C ALA A 51 5.08 -16.23 -15.09
N LYS A 52 4.79 -14.93 -15.18
CA LYS A 52 4.00 -14.35 -16.29
C LYS A 52 4.80 -14.20 -17.59
N THR A 53 6.07 -14.60 -17.57
CA THR A 53 6.99 -14.59 -18.71
C THR A 53 7.63 -15.96 -18.82
N ASP A 54 8.36 -16.22 -19.91
CA ASP A 54 9.12 -17.46 -20.08
C ASP A 54 10.44 -17.50 -19.26
N MET A 55 10.48 -16.76 -18.14
CA MET A 55 11.63 -16.65 -17.23
C MET A 55 11.20 -16.94 -15.79
N PRO A 56 10.90 -18.19 -15.43
CA PRO A 56 10.55 -18.56 -14.06
C PRO A 56 11.69 -18.25 -13.08
N MET A 57 11.36 -18.07 -11.81
CA MET A 57 12.33 -17.78 -10.75
C MET A 57 13.39 -18.90 -10.68
N ASN A 58 14.66 -18.52 -10.79
CA ASN A 58 15.81 -19.40 -10.54
C ASN A 58 16.61 -18.90 -9.32
N ASP A 59 17.62 -19.66 -8.89
CA ASP A 59 18.41 -19.32 -7.71
C ASP A 59 19.13 -17.96 -7.83
N GLU A 60 19.55 -17.59 -9.04
CA GLU A 60 20.20 -16.31 -9.32
C GLU A 60 19.21 -15.15 -9.15
N ALA A 61 18.02 -15.24 -9.76
CA ALA A 61 16.95 -14.26 -9.66
C ALA A 61 16.49 -14.12 -8.20
N HIS A 62 16.38 -15.24 -7.48
CA HIS A 62 16.03 -15.24 -6.06
C HIS A 62 17.07 -14.48 -5.23
N ALA A 63 18.36 -14.78 -5.40
CA ALA A 63 19.43 -14.12 -4.68
C ALA A 63 19.54 -12.62 -5.03
N GLU A 64 19.38 -12.26 -6.30
CA GLU A 64 19.37 -10.86 -6.75
C GLU A 64 18.14 -10.10 -6.25
N ALA A 65 16.97 -10.73 -6.18
CA ALA A 65 15.77 -10.10 -5.61
C ALA A 65 16.00 -9.69 -4.16
N LEU A 66 16.68 -10.53 -3.38
CA LEU A 66 17.01 -10.24 -1.98
C LEU A 66 18.03 -9.10 -1.88
N ARG A 67 19.10 -9.12 -2.70
CA ARG A 67 20.06 -8.02 -2.77
C ARG A 67 19.40 -6.70 -3.14
N TRP A 68 18.49 -6.72 -4.11
CA TRP A 68 17.75 -5.55 -4.57
C TRP A 68 16.92 -4.90 -3.47
N CYS A 69 16.15 -5.68 -2.71
CA CYS A 69 15.32 -5.14 -1.63
C CYS A 69 16.17 -4.61 -0.47
N GLN A 70 17.30 -5.28 -0.18
CA GLN A 70 18.21 -4.88 0.88
C GLN A 70 18.94 -3.56 0.55
N ALA A 71 19.41 -3.40 -0.69
CA ALA A 71 20.03 -2.16 -1.16
C ALA A 71 19.08 -0.94 -1.11
N ARG A 72 17.77 -1.18 -1.24
CA ARG A 72 16.73 -0.15 -1.21
C ARG A 72 16.09 0.05 0.17
N GLY A 73 16.53 -0.70 1.17
CA GLY A 73 16.12 -0.57 2.56
C GLY A 73 14.68 -0.99 2.87
N GLN A 74 13.96 -1.64 1.94
CA GLN A 74 12.58 -2.07 2.17
C GLN A 74 12.13 -3.22 1.27
N ARG A 75 11.26 -4.06 1.82
CA ARG A 75 10.45 -5.03 1.07
C ARG A 75 9.06 -4.45 0.87
N SER A 76 8.64 -4.34 -0.38
CA SER A 76 7.29 -3.89 -0.74
C SER A 76 6.89 -4.47 -2.08
N GLY A 77 5.59 -4.53 -2.37
CA GLY A 77 5.09 -4.99 -3.66
C GLY A 77 5.60 -4.13 -4.82
N ARG A 78 5.79 -2.82 -4.57
CA ARG A 78 6.42 -1.91 -5.54
C ARG A 78 7.87 -2.29 -5.83
N ALA A 79 8.66 -2.57 -4.79
CA ALA A 79 10.06 -2.97 -4.95
C ALA A 79 10.17 -4.30 -5.72
N ALA A 80 9.29 -5.27 -5.41
CA ALA A 80 9.21 -6.55 -6.11
C ALA A 80 8.91 -6.36 -7.61
N TYR A 81 7.89 -5.57 -7.95
CA TYR A 81 7.56 -5.28 -9.35
C TYR A 81 8.72 -4.60 -10.11
N GLN A 82 9.37 -3.62 -9.48
CA GLN A 82 10.53 -2.94 -10.06
C GLN A 82 11.70 -3.89 -10.30
N PHE A 83 11.99 -4.78 -9.35
CA PHE A 83 12.99 -5.83 -9.51
C PHE A 83 12.64 -6.73 -10.69
N SER A 84 11.42 -7.29 -10.74
CA SER A 84 11.00 -8.19 -11.82
C SER A 84 11.16 -7.54 -13.19
N LYS A 85 10.75 -6.27 -13.35
CA LYS A 85 10.93 -5.52 -14.61
C LYS A 85 12.41 -5.33 -14.97
N HIS A 86 13.25 -4.98 -13.99
CA HIS A 86 14.68 -4.82 -14.18
C HIS A 86 15.36 -6.14 -14.57
N TRP A 87 15.03 -7.23 -13.88
CA TRP A 87 15.56 -8.57 -14.13
C TRP A 87 15.20 -9.04 -15.54
N ILE A 88 13.90 -9.02 -15.90
CA ILE A 88 13.43 -9.43 -17.23
C ILE A 88 14.14 -8.63 -18.33
N GLY A 89 14.20 -7.31 -18.19
CA GLY A 89 14.86 -6.46 -19.19
C GLY A 89 16.36 -6.75 -19.31
N SER A 90 17.04 -6.99 -18.20
CA SER A 90 18.47 -7.32 -18.19
C SER A 90 18.75 -8.68 -18.83
N GLN A 91 17.91 -9.68 -18.59
CA GLN A 91 18.07 -11.02 -19.19
C GLN A 91 17.77 -11.00 -20.69
N GLN A 92 16.73 -10.27 -21.12
CA GLN A 92 16.43 -10.10 -22.54
C GLN A 92 17.55 -9.39 -23.29
N LEU A 93 18.14 -8.35 -22.69
CA LEU A 93 19.25 -7.62 -23.30
C LEU A 93 20.51 -8.49 -23.46
N LYS A 94 20.78 -9.41 -22.52
CA LYS A 94 21.91 -10.35 -22.60
C LYS A 94 21.72 -11.42 -23.68
N ALA A 95 20.47 -11.70 -24.07
CA ALA A 95 20.12 -12.72 -25.06
C ALA A 95 20.12 -12.18 -26.51
N LEU A 96 20.24 -10.87 -26.68
CA LEU A 96 20.47 -10.20 -27.97
C LEU A 96 21.95 -10.26 -28.37
#